data_AF-A0A0B3AIX8-F1
#
_entry.id   AF-A0A0B3AIX8-F1
#
_cell.length_a   1.000
_cell.length_b   1.000
_cell.length_c   1.000
_cell.angle_alpha   90.00
_cell.angle_beta   90.00
_cell.angle_gamma   90.00
#
_symmetry.space_group_name_H-M   'P 1'
#
loop_
_entity.id
_entity.type
_entity.pdbx_description
1 polymer ?
#
loop_
_entity_poly.entity_id
_entity_poly.type
_entity_poly.pdbx_seq_one_letter_code
_entity_poly.pdbx_strand_id
1 'polypeptide(L)'
;MMFKVLILQHLYGIADEEVEYQIVDRISFQRFLGFPENIPDHTTIWRFREYLSENNLHDVLWNELNRQIQDKGIQYSKGVIQDASFITANPGKTNTRIK
;
A
#
# COMPACT_ATOMS: atom_id res chain seq x y z
N MET A 1 -5.85 3.03 11.26
CA MET A 1 -6.74 2.52 10.20
C MET A 1 -6.65 3.34 8.92
N MET A 2 -6.91 4.66 8.96
CA MET A 2 -6.95 5.51 7.75
C MET A 2 -5.70 5.50 6.88
N PHE A 3 -4.50 5.52 7.48
CA PHE A 3 -3.27 5.44 6.69
C PHE A 3 -3.17 4.14 5.87
N LYS A 4 -3.67 3.01 6.39
CA LYS A 4 -3.73 1.75 5.63
C LYS A 4 -4.69 1.84 4.46
N VAL A 5 -5.79 2.57 4.60
CA VAL A 5 -6.72 2.83 3.48
C VAL A 5 -6.02 3.64 2.39
N LEU A 6 -5.26 4.68 2.75
CA LEU A 6 -4.45 5.45 1.78
C LEU A 6 -3.40 4.57 1.09
N ILE A 7 -2.80 3.61 1.81
CA ILE A 7 -1.90 2.62 1.21
C ILE A 7 -2.67 1.79 0.17
N LEU A 8 -3.86 1.26 0.49
CA LEU A 8 -4.66 0.51 -0.48
C LEU A 8 -4.99 1.35 -1.72
N GLN A 9 -5.36 2.62 -1.54
CA GLN A 9 -5.60 3.52 -2.67
C GLN A 9 -4.37 3.72 -3.53
N HIS A 10 -3.21 3.95 -2.91
CA HIS A 10 -1.96 4.14 -3.64
C HIS A 10 -1.53 2.87 -4.38
N LEU A 11 -1.68 1.71 -3.74
CA LEU A 11 -1.31 0.43 -4.31
C LEU A 11 -2.22 0.06 -5.48
N TYR A 12 -3.54 0.21 -5.35
CA TYR A 12 -4.50 -0.22 -6.36
C TYR A 12 -4.91 0.88 -7.35
N GLY A 13 -4.50 2.13 -7.14
CA GLY A 13 -4.83 3.26 -8.01
C GLY A 13 -6.32 3.63 -8.02
N ILE A 14 -7.02 3.35 -6.92
CA ILE A 14 -8.48 3.52 -6.80
C ILE A 14 -8.86 4.83 -6.11
N ALA A 15 -10.02 5.38 -6.48
CA ALA A 15 -10.55 6.64 -5.93
C ALA A 15 -11.06 6.49 -4.49
N ASP A 16 -11.38 7.62 -3.83
CA ASP A 16 -11.95 7.65 -2.46
C ASP A 16 -13.31 6.93 -2.39
N GLU A 17 -14.18 7.08 -3.40
CA GLU A 17 -15.47 6.38 -3.47
C GLU A 17 -15.31 4.88 -3.73
N GLU A 18 -14.35 4.51 -4.58
CA GLU A 18 -14.15 3.11 -4.95
C GLU A 18 -13.53 2.31 -3.81
N VAL A 19 -12.60 2.89 -3.04
CA VAL A 19 -11.99 2.16 -1.93
C VAL A 19 -12.99 1.79 -0.84
N GLU A 20 -14.01 2.61 -0.60
CA GLU A 20 -15.10 2.29 0.32
C GLU A 20 -15.79 0.98 -0.09
N TYR A 21 -16.19 0.88 -1.36
CA TYR A 21 -16.80 -0.32 -1.93
C TYR A 21 -15.85 -1.53 -1.90
N GLN A 22 -14.59 -1.33 -2.30
CA GLN A 22 -13.60 -2.42 -2.37
C GLN A 22 -13.25 -2.99 -0.99
N ILE A 23 -13.31 -2.18 0.08
CA ILE A 23 -13.11 -2.68 1.46
C ILE A 23 -14.26 -3.59 1.89
N VAL A 24 -15.50 -3.28 1.50
CA VAL A 24 -16.67 -4.13 1.79
C VAL A 24 -16.59 -5.45 1.01
N ASP A 25 -16.24 -5.37 -0.27
CA ASP A 25 -16.28 -6.50 -1.21
C ASP A 25 -15.09 -7.46 -1.06
N ARG A 26 -13.88 -6.94 -0.82
CA ARG A 26 -12.65 -7.75 -0.84
C ARG A 26 -12.19 -8.17 0.55
N ILE A 27 -12.25 -9.48 0.81
CA ILE A 27 -11.70 -10.10 2.04
C ILE A 27 -10.20 -9.78 2.22
N SER A 28 -9.43 -9.67 1.13
CA SER A 28 -8.01 -9.29 1.20
C SER A 28 -7.81 -7.88 1.75
N PHE A 29 -8.69 -6.94 1.43
CA PHE A 29 -8.64 -5.57 1.94
C PHE A 29 -9.03 -5.54 3.42
N GLN A 30 -10.11 -6.24 3.79
CA GLN A 30 -10.49 -6.38 5.19
C GLN A 30 -9.38 -7.00 6.02
N ARG A 31 -8.73 -8.07 5.52
CA ARG A 31 -7.60 -8.72 6.19
C ARG A 31 -6.42 -7.76 6.38
N PHE A 32 -6.09 -6.95 5.37
CA PHE A 32 -5.03 -5.95 5.45
C PHE A 32 -5.33 -4.86 6.50
N LEU A 33 -6.59 -4.43 6.55
CA LEU A 33 -7.09 -3.46 7.53
C LEU A 33 -7.19 -4.05 8.94
N GLY A 34 -7.32 -5.37 9.07
CA GLY A 34 -7.44 -6.10 10.33
C GLY A 34 -8.89 -6.35 10.73
N PHE A 35 -9.77 -6.61 9.76
CA PHE A 35 -11.22 -6.81 9.94
C PHE A 35 -11.88 -5.66 10.72
N PRO A 36 -11.85 -4.44 10.17
CA PRO A 36 -12.45 -3.29 10.85
C PRO A 36 -13.96 -3.49 11.00
N GLU A 37 -14.51 -3.22 12.18
CA GLU A 37 -15.95 -3.25 12.43
C GLU A 37 -16.69 -2.08 11.75
N ASN A 38 -15.99 -0.96 11.52
CA ASN A 38 -16.52 0.22 10.88
C ASN A 38 -15.62 0.63 9.69
N ILE A 39 -16.22 0.70 8.50
CA ILE A 39 -15.54 1.11 7.27
C ILE A 39 -15.75 2.62 7.13
N PRO A 40 -14.67 3.41 6.97
CA PRO A 40 -14.80 4.85 6.75
C PRO A 40 -15.48 5.11 5.41
N ASP A 41 -16.37 6.09 5.39
CA ASP A 41 -16.92 6.62 4.14
C ASP A 41 -15.85 7.42 3.37
N HIS A 42 -16.09 7.60 2.06
CA HIS A 42 -15.20 8.39 1.20
C HIS A 42 -14.95 9.81 1.75
N THR A 43 -15.92 10.43 2.44
CA THR A 43 -15.75 11.77 3.02
C THR A 43 -14.74 11.78 4.17
N THR A 44 -14.73 10.74 5.02
CA THR A 44 -13.74 10.59 6.10
C THR A 44 -12.34 10.38 5.54
N ILE A 45 -12.22 9.60 4.46
CA ILE A 45 -10.94 9.37 3.78
C ILE A 45 -10.40 10.68 3.20
N TRP A 46 -11.26 11.46 2.54
CA TRP A 46 -10.91 12.76 2.00
C TRP A 46 -10.44 13.75 3.08
N ARG A 47 -11.20 13.90 4.18
CA ARG A 47 -10.80 14.76 5.32
C ARG A 47 -9.47 14.36 5.94
N PHE A 48 -9.21 13.06 6.03
CA PHE A 48 -7.92 12.58 6.54
C PHE A 48 -6.77 12.96 5.61
N ARG A 49 -6.97 12.88 4.28
CA ARG A 49 -5.97 13.31 3.29
C ARG A 49 -5.71 14.82 3.38
N GLU A 50 -6.78 15.62 3.50
CA GLU A 50 -6.69 17.07 3.67
C GLU A 50 -5.88 17.41 4.93
N TYR A 51 -6.22 16.80 6.06
CA TYR A 51 -5.48 16.95 7.32
C TYR A 51 -3.97 16.63 7.16
N LEU A 52 -3.62 15.55 6.46
CA LEU A 52 -2.21 15.22 6.21
C LEU A 52 -1.50 16.24 5.32
N SER A 53 -2.20 16.79 4.34
CA SER A 53 -1.66 17.81 3.43
C SER A 53 -1.43 19.12 4.15
N GLU A 54 -2.40 19.58 4.94
CA GLU A 54 -2.31 20.85 5.70
C GLU A 54 -1.15 20.83 6.70
N ASN A 55 -0.85 19.66 7.28
CA ASN A 55 0.20 19.50 8.27
C ASN A 55 1.56 19.06 7.67
N ASN A 56 1.69 18.97 6.34
CA ASN A 56 2.89 18.43 5.66
C ASN A 56 3.32 17.04 6.16
N LEU A 57 2.36 16.23 6.65
CA LEU A 57 2.61 14.91 7.22
C LEU A 57 2.61 13.81 6.17
N HIS A 58 2.04 14.08 4.99
CA HIS A 58 1.95 13.13 3.89
C HIS A 58 3.32 12.53 3.57
N ASP A 59 4.31 13.35 3.26
CA ASP A 59 5.64 12.89 2.84
C ASP A 59 6.41 12.23 3.99
N VAL A 60 6.22 12.70 5.22
CA VAL A 60 6.82 12.11 6.43
C VAL A 60 6.36 10.66 6.59
N LEU A 61 5.04 10.42 6.48
CA LEU A 61 4.46 9.09 6.61
C LEU A 61 4.89 8.16 5.47
N TRP A 62 4.93 8.65 4.23
CA TRP A 62 5.37 7.85 3.09
C TRP A 62 6.86 7.50 3.17
N ASN A 63 7.70 8.43 3.60
CA ASN A 63 9.12 8.17 3.80
C ASN A 63 9.36 7.13 4.90
N GLU A 64 8.63 7.21 6.01
CA GLU A 64 8.72 6.24 7.09
C GLU A 64 8.22 4.86 6.66
N LEU A 65 7.12 4.79 5.88
CA LEU A 65 6.66 3.55 5.29
C LEU A 65 7.73 2.93 4.37
N ASN A 66 8.32 3.73 3.50
CA ASN A 66 9.38 3.28 2.59
C ASN A 66 10.61 2.77 3.36
N ARG A 67 11.01 3.48 4.43
CA ARG A 67 12.10 3.06 5.31
C ARG A 67 11.83 1.67 5.92
N GLN A 68 10.63 1.44 6.44
CA GLN A 68 10.25 0.15 7.02
C GLN A 68 10.17 -0.98 5.97
N ILE A 69 9.72 -0.67 4.76
CA ILE A 69 9.67 -1.63 3.66
C ILE A 69 11.09 -2.03 3.23
N GLN A 70 11.98 -1.05 3.09
CA GLN A 70 13.39 -1.28 2.77
C GLN A 70 14.12 -2.07 3.85
N ASP A 71 13.87 -1.77 5.13
CA ASP A 71 14.44 -2.50 6.28
C ASP A 71 14.06 -3.99 6.27
N LYS A 72 12.87 -4.31 5.76
CA LYS A 72 12.41 -5.69 5.58
C LYS A 72 12.91 -6.36 4.30
N GLY A 73 13.72 -5.68 3.50
CA GLY A 73 14.24 -6.17 2.22
C GLY A 73 13.15 -6.36 1.15
N ILE A 74 11.99 -5.73 1.32
CA ILE A 74 10.88 -5.83 0.37
C ILE A 74 11.05 -4.74 -0.69
N GLN A 75 11.04 -5.13 -1.96
CA GLN A 75 11.06 -4.19 -3.09
C GLN A 75 9.68 -4.22 -3.77
N TYR A 76 9.03 -3.06 -3.90
CA TYR A 76 7.83 -2.90 -4.72
C TYR A 76 8.08 -1.81 -5.76
N SER A 77 7.70 -2.06 -7.02
CA SER A 77 7.79 -1.06 -8.07
C SER A 77 6.52 -0.20 -8.06
N LYS A 78 6.68 1.12 -8.16
CA LYS A 78 5.58 2.08 -8.14
C LYS A 78 4.81 2.01 -9.46
N GLY A 79 3.69 1.31 -9.46
CA GLY A 79 2.80 1.20 -10.61
C GLY A 79 1.72 0.18 -10.26
N VAL A 80 0.50 0.68 -10.05
CA VAL A 80 -0.77 -0.04 -9.90
C VAL A 80 -0.59 -1.54 -9.67
N ILE A 81 -0.67 -1.98 -8.41
CA ILE A 81 -0.79 -3.39 -8.02
C ILE A 81 -2.12 -3.90 -8.57
N GLN A 82 -2.15 -4.17 -9.86
CA GLN A 82 -3.07 -5.09 -10.49
C GLN A 82 -2.33 -6.42 -10.50
N ASP A 83 -2.59 -7.24 -9.47
CA ASP A 83 -1.95 -8.53 -9.23
C ASP A 83 -0.41 -8.49 -9.13
N ALA A 84 0.11 -8.13 -7.94
CA ALA A 84 1.51 -8.40 -7.65
C ALA A 84 1.72 -9.92 -7.47
N SER A 85 2.12 -10.58 -8.55
CA SER A 85 2.83 -11.84 -8.45
C SER A 85 4.10 -11.60 -7.62
N PHE A 86 4.33 -12.44 -6.60
CA PHE A 86 5.61 -12.46 -5.91
C PHE A 86 6.72 -12.68 -6.94
N ILE A 87 7.51 -11.66 -7.23
CA ILE A 87 8.73 -11.84 -8.01
C ILE A 87 9.73 -12.47 -7.04
N THR A 88 9.76 -13.80 -6.99
CA THR A 88 10.83 -14.52 -6.31
C THR A 88 12.13 -14.05 -6.97
N ALA A 89 12.94 -13.28 -6.24
CA ALA A 89 14.24 -12.85 -6.72
C ALA A 89 15.02 -14.12 -7.12
N ASN A 90 15.28 -14.25 -8.42
CA ASN A 90 15.99 -15.40 -8.96
C ASN A 90 17.41 -15.38 -8.35
N PRO A 91 17.84 -16.40 -7.59
CA PRO A 91 19.20 -16.43 -7.08
C PRO A 91 20.12 -16.48 -8.29
N GLY A 92 20.92 -15.43 -8.46
CA GLY A 92 21.80 -15.23 -9.61
C GLY A 92 22.64 -16.47 -9.87
N LYS A 93 22.62 -16.95 -11.12
CA LYS A 93 23.52 -18.02 -11.57
C LYS A 93 24.96 -17.53 -11.42
N THR A 94 25.71 -18.13 -10.50
CA THR A 94 27.17 -17.99 -10.42
C THR A 94 27.77 -18.53 -11.71
N ASN A 95 28.33 -17.63 -12.51
CA ASN A 95 29.00 -17.98 -13.76
C ASN A 95 30.42 -18.47 -13.42
N THR A 96 30.56 -19.75 -13.08
CA THR A 96 31.88 -20.37 -12.90
C THR A 96 32.50 -20.61 -14.26
N ARG A 97 33.25 -19.63 -14.78
CA ARG A 97 34.20 -19.87 -15.88
C ARG A 97 35.36 -20.68 -15.33
N ILE A 98 35.37 -21.98 -15.62
CA ILE A 98 36.56 -22.82 -15.52
C ILE A 98 37.37 -22.59 -16.80
N LYS A 99 38.64 -22.20 -16.65
CA LYS A 99 39.68 -22.29 -17.67
C LYS A 99 40.88 -22.99 -17.05
#